data_AF-A0A257KAM4-F1
#
_entry.id   AF-A0A257KAM4-F1
#
_cell.length_a   1.000
_cell.length_b   1.000
_cell.length_c   1.000
_cell.angle_alpha   90.00
_cell.angle_beta   90.00
_cell.angle_gamma   90.00
#
_symmetry.space_group_name_H-M   'P 1'
#
loop_
_entity.id
_entity.type
_entity.pdbx_description
1 polymer ?
#
loop_
_entity_poly.entity_id
_entity_poly.type
_entity_poly.pdbx_seq_one_letter_code
_entity_poly.pdbx_strand_id
1 'polypeptide(L)'
;MKVSLIKKLKDSKMKQIVFFVLTLMLNSCSSVAQTQIEKERSIRQYWDHLLESMCEGNVKNVQKMITLSGLESIVRKAPFSEYESIFKEFCLIYKNEPTAIIFNNISEVQLSIGKEDIEQGLYSSGVVLKYIDKEWKLCKYYPSK
;
A
#
# COMPACT_ATOMS: atom_id res chain seq x y z
N MET A 1 -33.21 -46.18 -32.45
CA MET A 1 -32.74 -44.80 -32.77
C MET A 1 -32.87 -43.77 -31.63
N LYS A 2 -33.07 -44.14 -30.35
CA LYS A 2 -33.24 -43.17 -29.23
C LYS A 2 -31.96 -42.81 -28.44
N VAL A 3 -30.88 -43.59 -28.55
CA VAL A 3 -29.68 -43.44 -27.71
C VAL A 3 -28.76 -42.28 -28.17
N SER A 4 -28.81 -41.90 -29.45
CA SER A 4 -27.94 -40.86 -30.05
C SER A 4 -28.30 -39.43 -29.62
N LEU A 5 -29.59 -39.15 -29.37
CA LEU A 5 -30.08 -37.83 -28.98
C LEU A 5 -29.73 -37.46 -27.53
N ILE A 6 -29.74 -38.43 -26.61
CA ILE A 6 -29.46 -38.20 -25.18
C ILE A 6 -27.98 -37.85 -24.96
N LYS A 7 -27.07 -38.46 -25.73
CA LYS A 7 -25.63 -38.15 -25.68
C LYS A 7 -25.33 -36.73 -26.18
N LYS A 8 -25.91 -36.33 -27.32
CA LYS A 8 -25.77 -34.98 -27.88
C LYS A 8 -26.31 -33.87 -26.96
N LEU A 9 -27.44 -34.10 -26.30
CA LEU A 9 -28.01 -33.15 -25.34
C LEU A 9 -27.14 -32.97 -24.09
N LYS A 10 -26.50 -34.05 -23.62
CA LYS A 10 -25.59 -34.01 -22.45
C LYS A 10 -24.30 -33.24 -22.76
N ASP A 11 -23.72 -33.44 -23.93
CA ASP A 11 -22.52 -32.71 -24.38
C ASP A 11 -22.79 -31.22 -24.62
N SER A 12 -23.98 -30.87 -25.13
CA SER A 12 -24.37 -29.47 -25.32
C SER A 12 -24.54 -28.72 -23.99
N LYS A 13 -25.20 -29.33 -23.00
CA LYS A 13 -25.33 -28.75 -21.66
C LYS A 13 -23.98 -28.63 -20.94
N MET A 14 -23.10 -29.60 -21.09
CA MET A 14 -21.76 -29.58 -20.49
C MET A 14 -20.90 -28.44 -21.06
N LYS A 15 -20.98 -28.20 -22.39
CA LYS A 15 -20.32 -27.06 -23.04
C LYS A 15 -20.87 -25.71 -22.57
N GLN A 16 -22.19 -25.59 -22.39
CA GLN A 16 -22.80 -24.37 -21.86
C GLN A 16 -22.37 -24.08 -20.42
N ILE A 17 -22.28 -25.10 -19.56
CA ILE A 17 -21.82 -24.95 -18.18
C ILE A 17 -20.36 -24.49 -18.14
N VAL A 18 -19.48 -25.12 -18.94
CA VAL A 18 -18.06 -24.72 -19.03
C VAL A 18 -17.93 -23.29 -19.53
N PHE A 19 -18.69 -22.90 -20.55
CA PHE A 19 -18.71 -21.53 -21.06
C PHE A 19 -19.18 -20.55 -19.98
N PHE A 20 -20.25 -20.87 -19.24
CA PHE A 20 -20.78 -20.01 -18.18
C PHE A 20 -19.78 -19.82 -17.03
N VAL A 21 -19.09 -20.90 -16.62
CA VAL A 21 -18.03 -20.85 -15.60
C VAL A 21 -16.83 -20.03 -16.08
N LEU A 22 -16.39 -20.20 -17.34
CA LEU A 22 -15.32 -19.37 -17.91
C LEU A 22 -15.70 -17.89 -17.94
N THR A 23 -16.93 -17.56 -18.31
CA THR A 23 -17.41 -16.17 -18.36
C THR A 23 -17.50 -15.55 -16.97
N LEU A 24 -17.91 -16.33 -15.96
CA LEU A 24 -17.90 -15.91 -14.55
C LEU A 24 -16.48 -15.67 -14.02
N MET A 25 -15.52 -16.52 -14.38
CA MET A 25 -14.11 -16.33 -13.99
C MET A 25 -13.48 -15.10 -14.66
N LEU A 26 -13.80 -14.85 -15.94
CA LEU A 26 -13.32 -13.66 -16.67
C LEU A 26 -13.87 -12.35 -16.07
N ASN A 27 -15.14 -12.32 -15.64
CA ASN A 27 -15.72 -11.14 -15.01
C ASN A 27 -15.22 -10.91 -13.57
N SER A 28 -14.92 -11.98 -12.84
CA SER A 28 -14.43 -11.89 -11.46
C SER A 28 -12.98 -11.38 -11.38
N CYS A 29 -12.13 -11.74 -12.34
CA CYS A 29 -10.75 -11.26 -12.41
C CYS A 29 -10.68 -9.73 -12.60
N SER A 30 -11.54 -9.16 -13.44
CA SER A 30 -11.55 -7.71 -13.72
C SER A 30 -11.91 -6.87 -12.50
N SER A 31 -12.91 -7.30 -11.72
CA SER A 31 -13.34 -6.56 -10.52
C SER A 31 -12.29 -6.58 -9.40
N VAL A 32 -11.60 -7.71 -9.21
CA VAL A 32 -10.56 -7.84 -8.17
C VAL A 32 -9.33 -7.02 -8.54
N ALA A 33 -8.90 -7.06 -9.81
CA ALA A 33 -7.78 -6.25 -10.29
C ALA A 33 -8.06 -4.74 -10.17
N GLN A 34 -9.27 -4.31 -10.54
CA GLN A 34 -9.68 -2.91 -10.41
C GLN A 34 -9.64 -2.41 -8.95
N THR A 35 -10.14 -3.24 -8.02
CA THR A 35 -10.15 -2.91 -6.58
C THR A 35 -8.72 -2.76 -6.04
N GLN A 36 -7.78 -3.59 -6.52
CA GLN A 36 -6.38 -3.51 -6.10
C GLN A 36 -5.70 -2.23 -6.61
N ILE A 37 -5.96 -1.83 -7.86
CA ILE A 37 -5.42 -0.60 -8.46
C ILE A 37 -5.90 0.64 -7.70
N GLU A 38 -7.19 0.67 -7.31
CA GLU A 38 -7.75 1.79 -6.55
C GLU A 38 -7.15 1.90 -5.15
N LYS A 39 -6.94 0.76 -4.47
CA LYS A 39 -6.24 0.73 -3.18
C LYS A 39 -4.80 1.23 -3.30
N GLU A 40 -4.06 0.75 -4.29
CA GLU A 40 -2.68 1.21 -4.52
C GLU A 40 -2.62 2.71 -4.78
N ARG A 41 -3.52 3.23 -5.62
CA ARG A 41 -3.64 4.67 -5.88
C ARG A 41 -3.89 5.47 -4.60
N SER A 42 -4.81 5.01 -3.75
CA SER A 42 -5.12 5.69 -2.48
C SER A 42 -3.90 5.74 -1.55
N ILE A 43 -3.12 4.66 -1.48
CA ILE A 43 -1.88 4.60 -0.69
C ILE A 43 -0.83 5.57 -1.24
N ARG A 44 -0.65 5.64 -2.57
CA ARG A 44 0.27 6.59 -3.20
C ARG A 44 -0.13 8.04 -2.92
N GLN A 45 -1.41 8.37 -3.07
CA GLN A 45 -1.92 9.71 -2.75
C GLN A 45 -1.69 10.10 -1.29
N TYR A 46 -1.91 9.16 -0.35
CA TYR A 46 -1.59 9.39 1.06
C TYR A 46 -0.08 9.68 1.25
N TRP A 47 0.78 8.89 0.61
CA TRP A 47 2.23 9.06 0.72
C TRP A 47 2.71 10.38 0.12
N ASP A 48 2.21 10.74 -1.06
CA ASP A 48 2.53 12.01 -1.73
C ASP A 48 2.13 13.21 -0.84
N HIS A 49 0.92 13.16 -0.27
CA HIS A 49 0.46 14.23 0.63
C HIS A 49 1.25 14.32 1.94
N LEU A 50 1.70 13.17 2.46
CA LEU A 50 2.57 13.13 3.64
C LEU A 50 3.91 13.80 3.34
N LEU A 51 4.54 13.43 2.22
CA LEU A 51 5.81 14.00 1.81
C LEU A 51 5.70 15.49 1.50
N GLU A 52 4.64 15.92 0.81
CA GLU A 52 4.36 17.34 0.58
C GLU A 52 4.32 18.12 1.91
N SER A 53 3.54 17.63 2.87
CA SER A 53 3.43 18.23 4.20
C SER A 53 4.77 18.28 4.95
N MET A 54 5.60 17.24 4.79
CA MET A 54 6.94 17.18 5.37
C MET A 54 7.91 18.17 4.70
N CYS A 55 7.89 18.24 3.37
CA CYS A 55 8.70 19.17 2.58
C CYS A 55 8.36 20.64 2.89
N GLU A 56 7.08 20.95 3.13
CA GLU A 56 6.63 22.28 3.55
C GLU A 56 7.01 22.61 5.00
N GLY A 57 7.41 21.62 5.80
CA GLY A 57 7.65 21.79 7.22
C GLY A 57 6.36 21.94 8.05
N ASN A 58 5.22 21.46 7.55
CA ASN A 58 3.93 21.58 8.23
C ASN A 58 3.77 20.52 9.33
N VAL A 59 4.47 20.73 10.45
CA VAL A 59 4.54 19.78 11.59
C VAL A 59 3.15 19.37 12.07
N LYS A 60 2.20 20.31 12.13
CA LYS A 60 0.83 20.03 12.59
C LYS A 60 0.09 19.08 11.65
N ASN A 61 0.27 19.21 10.34
CA ASN A 61 -0.38 18.30 9.39
C ASN A 61 0.25 16.92 9.42
N VAL A 62 1.60 16.87 9.43
CA VAL A 62 2.36 15.61 9.55
C VAL A 62 1.93 14.82 10.78
N GLN A 63 1.80 15.47 11.94
CA GLN A 63 1.37 14.80 13.18
C GLN A 63 -0.07 14.23 13.13
N LYS A 64 -0.95 14.71 12.26
CA LYS A 64 -2.29 14.11 12.08
C LYS A 64 -2.24 12.82 11.27
N MET A 65 -1.31 12.75 10.32
CA MET A 65 -1.12 11.64 9.39
C MET A 65 -0.27 10.51 9.99
N ILE A 66 0.49 10.78 11.05
CA ILE A 66 1.39 9.81 11.66
C ILE A 66 0.88 9.46 13.07
N THR A 67 0.99 8.20 13.50
CA THR A 67 0.73 7.83 14.90
C THR A 67 1.90 8.27 15.79
N LEU A 68 1.73 8.26 17.12
CA LEU A 68 2.83 8.58 18.03
C LEU A 68 4.05 7.67 17.81
N SER A 69 3.84 6.36 17.63
CA SER A 69 4.89 5.39 17.31
C SER A 69 5.59 5.70 15.98
N GLY A 70 4.82 6.09 14.95
CA GLY A 70 5.39 6.46 13.65
C GLY A 70 6.24 7.72 13.76
N LEU A 71 5.77 8.71 14.52
CA LEU A 71 6.49 9.95 14.77
C LEU A 71 7.81 9.67 15.48
N GLU A 72 7.77 8.91 16.56
CA GLU A 72 8.97 8.51 17.33
C GLU A 72 9.98 7.76 16.46
N SER A 73 9.54 6.91 15.52
CA SER A 73 10.44 6.20 14.62
C SER A 73 11.17 7.10 13.62
N ILE A 74 10.60 8.27 13.29
CA ILE A 74 11.20 9.26 12.37
C ILE A 74 12.08 10.24 13.15
N VAL A 75 11.56 10.84 14.23
CA VAL A 75 12.23 11.95 14.94
C VAL A 75 13.14 11.49 16.09
N ARG A 76 13.05 10.23 16.53
CA ARG A 76 13.98 9.60 17.49
C ARG A 76 14.26 10.38 18.78
N LYS A 77 13.20 10.89 19.39
CA LYS A 77 13.26 11.72 20.61
C LYS A 77 13.95 13.07 20.44
N ALA A 78 14.17 13.53 19.21
CA ALA A 78 14.59 14.90 18.95
C ALA A 78 13.61 15.89 19.63
N PRO A 79 14.09 17.06 20.06
CA PRO A 79 13.21 18.09 20.58
C PRO A 79 12.27 18.59 19.48
N PHE A 80 11.08 19.07 19.86
CA PHE A 80 10.06 19.56 18.93
C PHE A 80 10.58 20.67 17.99
N SER A 81 11.55 21.45 18.43
CA SER A 81 12.22 22.49 17.63
C SER A 81 12.94 21.96 16.37
N GLU A 82 13.27 20.67 16.33
CA GLU A 82 13.98 20.03 15.22
C GLU A 82 13.07 19.25 14.26
N TYR A 83 11.77 19.13 14.57
CA TYR A 83 10.85 18.32 13.77
C TYR A 83 10.75 18.81 12.33
N GLU A 84 10.73 20.13 12.13
CA GLU A 84 10.63 20.72 10.80
C GLU A 84 11.83 20.33 9.92
N SER A 85 13.06 20.45 10.45
CA SER A 85 14.26 20.09 9.70
C SER A 85 14.31 18.59 9.40
N ILE A 86 13.94 17.75 10.37
CA ILE A 86 13.91 16.28 10.19
C ILE A 86 12.91 15.89 9.11
N PHE A 87 11.72 16.49 9.10
CA PHE A 87 10.71 16.20 8.07
C PHE A 87 11.15 16.67 6.68
N LYS A 88 11.78 17.84 6.57
CA LYS A 88 12.32 18.32 5.30
C LYS A 88 13.40 17.38 4.76
N GLU A 89 14.32 16.93 5.63
CA GLU A 89 15.35 15.96 5.26
C GLU A 89 14.72 14.62 4.83
N PHE A 90 13.78 14.08 5.61
CA PHE A 90 13.06 12.86 5.28
C PHE A 90 12.37 12.96 3.90
N CYS A 91 11.71 14.08 3.62
CA CYS A 91 11.07 14.32 2.34
C CYS A 91 12.07 14.33 1.17
N LEU A 92 13.22 14.99 1.33
CA LEU A 92 14.24 15.07 0.30
C LEU A 92 14.82 13.69 -0.05
N ILE A 93 15.03 12.84 0.97
CA ILE A 93 15.56 11.48 0.78
C ILE A 93 14.54 10.62 0.02
N TYR A 94 13.25 10.71 0.36
CA TYR A 94 12.23 9.77 -0.12
C TYR A 94 11.25 10.33 -1.15
N LYS A 95 11.56 11.48 -1.78
CA LYS A 95 10.68 12.17 -2.74
C LYS A 95 10.15 11.32 -3.89
N ASN A 96 10.91 10.32 -4.33
CA ASN A 96 10.59 9.48 -5.48
C ASN A 96 10.10 8.06 -5.09
N GLU A 97 9.79 7.86 -3.81
CA GLU A 97 9.30 6.59 -3.24
C GLU A 97 7.75 6.59 -3.17
N PRO A 98 7.08 5.43 -2.97
CA PRO A 98 7.61 4.09 -2.74
C PRO A 98 7.86 3.29 -4.03
N THR A 99 8.95 2.52 -4.01
CA THR A 99 9.32 1.51 -5.02
C THR A 99 8.42 0.29 -5.02
N ALA A 100 7.85 -0.08 -3.87
CA ALA A 100 6.90 -1.19 -3.77
C ALA A 100 5.84 -0.96 -2.68
N ILE A 101 4.63 -1.46 -2.92
CA ILE A 101 3.50 -1.40 -2.00
C ILE A 101 3.02 -2.83 -1.76
N ILE A 102 3.09 -3.29 -0.50
CA ILE A 102 2.76 -4.65 -0.09
C ILE A 102 1.57 -4.59 0.86
N PHE A 103 0.45 -5.18 0.46
CA PHE A 103 -0.74 -5.27 1.29
C PHE A 103 -0.64 -6.49 2.21
N ASN A 104 -0.41 -6.27 3.50
CA ASN A 104 -0.36 -7.35 4.49
C ASN A 104 -1.77 -7.85 4.81
N ASN A 105 -2.72 -6.93 4.93
CA ASN A 105 -4.15 -7.20 5.11
C ASN A 105 -4.99 -5.98 4.69
N ILE A 106 -6.30 -6.01 4.96
CA ILE A 106 -7.22 -4.92 4.58
C ILE A 106 -6.94 -3.58 5.26
N SER A 107 -6.24 -3.61 6.40
CA SER A 107 -6.00 -2.45 7.28
C SER A 107 -4.52 -2.14 7.48
N GLU A 108 -3.63 -2.84 6.78
CA GLU A 108 -2.18 -2.69 6.94
C GLU A 108 -1.45 -2.85 5.61
N VAL A 109 -0.57 -1.89 5.33
CA VAL A 109 0.24 -1.83 4.12
C VAL A 109 1.68 -1.51 4.50
N GLN A 110 2.61 -2.17 3.83
CA GLN A 110 4.04 -1.90 3.94
C GLN A 110 4.52 -1.24 2.65
N LEU A 111 5.22 -0.12 2.78
CA LEU A 111 5.88 0.57 1.68
C LEU A 111 7.39 0.30 1.74
N SER A 112 7.99 -0.05 0.62
CA SER A 112 9.44 -0.01 0.43
C SER A 112 9.83 1.37 -0.06
N ILE A 113 10.72 2.04 0.68
CA ILE A 113 11.12 3.44 0.41
C ILE A 113 12.63 3.55 0.18
N GLY A 114 13.25 2.53 -0.40
CA GLY A 114 14.65 2.55 -0.79
C GLY A 114 15.58 1.88 0.22
N LYS A 115 16.77 2.44 0.40
CA LYS A 115 17.79 1.91 1.31
C LYS A 115 18.47 3.01 2.11
N GLU A 116 18.84 2.71 3.35
CA GLU A 116 19.54 3.61 4.24
C GLU A 116 20.89 2.99 4.64
N ASP A 117 21.94 3.82 4.59
CA ASP A 117 23.30 3.45 5.00
C ASP A 117 23.45 3.67 6.50
N ILE A 118 23.37 2.59 7.28
CA ILE A 118 23.55 2.57 8.73
C ILE A 118 24.96 2.02 8.99
N GLU A 119 25.63 2.40 10.09
CA GLU A 119 27.05 2.12 10.43
C GLU A 119 27.62 0.71 10.09
N GLN A 120 26.77 -0.29 9.86
CA GLN A 120 27.11 -1.69 9.54
C GLN A 120 26.66 -2.17 8.14
N GLY A 121 26.11 -1.30 7.29
CA GLY A 121 25.73 -1.61 5.92
C GLY A 121 24.50 -0.88 5.37
N LEU A 122 24.17 -1.21 4.13
CA LEU A 122 23.04 -0.64 3.41
C LEU A 122 21.78 -1.50 3.61
N TYR A 123 20.81 -1.02 4.37
CA TYR A 123 19.59 -1.75 4.73
C TYR A 123 18.38 -1.24 3.94
N SER A 124 17.44 -2.13 3.62
CA SER A 124 16.16 -1.74 3.02
C SER A 124 15.31 -0.94 3.98
N SER A 125 14.91 0.26 3.56
CA SER A 125 14.03 1.14 4.31
C SER A 125 12.58 0.94 3.91
N GLY A 126 11.68 1.07 4.87
CA GLY A 126 10.26 0.89 4.69
C GLY A 126 9.44 1.61 5.75
N VAL A 127 8.15 1.76 5.43
CA VAL A 127 7.15 2.25 6.39
C VAL A 127 5.97 1.31 6.45
N VAL A 128 5.33 1.25 7.63
CA VAL A 128 4.07 0.53 7.82
C VAL A 128 2.96 1.56 7.99
N LEU A 129 1.94 1.46 7.15
CA LEU A 129 0.71 2.23 7.22
C LEU A 129 -0.41 1.35 7.79
N LYS A 130 -1.26 1.93 8.64
CA LYS A 130 -2.49 1.29 9.12
C LYS A 130 -3.70 2.13 8.85
N TYR A 131 -4.83 1.49 8.57
CA TYR A 131 -6.12 2.16 8.38
C TYR A 131 -6.82 2.28 9.74
N ILE A 132 -6.80 3.49 10.31
CA ILE A 132 -7.28 3.83 11.65
C ILE A 132 -8.24 5.01 11.52
N ASP A 133 -9.42 4.92 12.13
CA ASP A 133 -10.44 5.98 12.11
C ASP A 133 -10.81 6.47 10.70
N LYS A 134 -10.89 5.53 9.74
CA LYS A 134 -11.19 5.77 8.32
C LYS A 134 -10.09 6.49 7.54
N GLU A 135 -8.88 6.60 8.09
CA GLU A 135 -7.74 7.23 7.45
C GLU A 135 -6.50 6.33 7.52
N TRP A 136 -5.62 6.41 6.51
CA TRP A 136 -4.30 5.77 6.60
C TRP A 136 -3.40 6.59 7.52
N LYS A 137 -2.62 5.91 8.37
CA LYS A 137 -1.62 6.53 9.24
C LYS A 137 -0.31 5.79 9.22
N LEU A 138 0.79 6.54 9.14
CA LEU A 138 2.13 5.98 9.27
C LEU A 138 2.35 5.57 10.74
N CYS A 139 2.58 4.28 10.93
CA CYS A 139 2.72 3.67 12.26
C CYS A 139 4.15 3.35 12.64
N LYS A 140 5.01 3.11 11.64
CA LYS A 140 6.40 2.72 11.85
C LYS A 140 7.23 3.06 10.62
N TYR A 141 8.42 3.59 10.83
CA TYR A 141 9.52 3.68 9.89
C TYR A 141 10.63 2.72 10.32
N TYR A 142 11.25 2.01 9.38
CA TYR A 142 12.38 1.13 9.65
C TYR A 142 13.35 1.10 8.45
N PRO A 143 14.64 0.79 8.67
CA PRO A 143 15.29 0.84 9.97
C PRO A 143 15.33 2.29 10.46
N SER A 144 15.20 2.51 11.76
CA SER A 144 15.52 3.82 12.34
C SER A 144 17.04 3.81 12.60
N LYS A 145 17.80 4.70 11.95
CA LYS A 145 19.18 5.02 12.37
C LYS A 145 19.27 5.45 13.84
#